data_AF-A0A0D8BK24-F1
#
_entry.id   AF-A0A0D8BK24-F1
#
_cell.length_a   1.000
_cell.length_b   1.000
_cell.length_c   1.000
_cell.angle_alpha   90.00
_cell.angle_beta   90.00
_cell.angle_gamma   90.00
#
_symmetry.space_group_name_H-M   'P 1'
#
loop_
_entity.id
_entity.type
_entity.pdbx_description
1 polymer ?
#
loop_
_entity_poly.entity_id
_entity_poly.type
_entity_poly.pdbx_seq_one_letter_code
_entity_poly.pdbx_strand_id
1 'polypeptide(L)'
;MAPARSQPPRPDGAAKTAPVVPAGWDPRWSSGAAGCETGRVRIYLPSTLNAARSVWESGQVPAGTGFAVTPALREWYAQSESEEELEYAVLHDAARASLRLLDADPAAPRRRLVFVADLADGDVRVRDDLERGAVEVDFPVPWSAVGAIHVDDGDDGEVLDAVAEAADHIVEADLGGEDAAFTVDSVEGFELLWFAPQELPDLL
;
A
#
# COMPACT_ATOMS: atom_id res chain seq x y z
N MET A 1 33.09 -12.12 45.45
CA MET A 1 33.19 -13.42 44.73
C MET A 1 31.76 -13.89 44.49
N ALA A 2 31.23 -13.63 43.29
CA ALA A 2 29.87 -13.96 42.85
C ALA A 2 29.97 -14.82 41.58
N PRO A 3 29.10 -15.83 41.37
CA PRO A 3 29.28 -16.77 40.27
C PRO A 3 28.81 -16.18 38.93
N ALA A 4 29.59 -16.47 37.89
CA ALA A 4 29.30 -16.11 36.50
C ALA A 4 28.05 -16.83 35.99
N ARG A 5 27.13 -16.09 35.35
CA ARG A 5 25.98 -16.65 34.66
C ARG A 5 26.41 -17.13 33.27
N SER A 6 26.21 -18.41 32.99
CA SER A 6 26.43 -19.02 31.66
C SER A 6 25.38 -18.50 30.67
N GLN A 7 25.86 -18.05 29.50
CA GLN A 7 25.04 -17.59 28.38
C GLN A 7 24.65 -18.80 27.50
N PRO A 8 23.41 -18.90 26.99
CA PRO A 8 23.03 -19.99 26.08
C PRO A 8 23.67 -19.80 24.69
N PRO A 9 23.89 -20.88 23.93
CA PRO A 9 24.48 -20.79 22.59
C PRO A 9 23.53 -20.09 21.61
N ARG A 10 24.12 -19.31 20.68
CA ARG A 10 23.41 -18.66 19.57
C ARG A 10 22.95 -19.74 18.56
N PRO A 11 21.75 -19.63 17.97
CA PRO A 11 21.35 -20.54 16.91
C PRO A 11 22.18 -20.31 15.65
N ASP A 12 22.67 -21.42 15.09
CA ASP A 12 23.40 -21.49 13.83
C ASP A 12 22.56 -20.98 12.65
N GLY A 13 23.28 -20.46 11.65
CA GLY A 13 22.75 -19.63 10.58
C GLY A 13 21.63 -20.27 9.77
N ALA A 14 20.48 -19.61 9.76
CA ALA A 14 19.48 -19.79 8.71
C ALA A 14 20.09 -19.34 7.37
N ALA A 15 20.19 -20.28 6.43
CA ALA A 15 20.56 -19.98 5.06
C ALA A 15 19.53 -18.99 4.48
N LYS A 16 19.97 -17.79 4.12
CA LYS A 16 19.17 -16.82 3.35
C LYS A 16 18.84 -17.46 2.01
N THR A 17 17.60 -17.91 1.84
CA THR A 17 17.05 -18.24 0.53
C THR A 17 16.99 -16.95 -0.28
N ALA A 18 17.68 -16.89 -1.42
CA ALA A 18 17.58 -15.76 -2.34
C ALA A 18 16.12 -15.61 -2.82
N PRO A 19 15.62 -14.37 -2.98
CA PRO A 19 14.28 -14.16 -3.51
C PRO A 19 14.18 -14.75 -4.92
N VAL A 20 13.12 -15.51 -5.16
CA VAL A 20 12.76 -15.98 -6.50
C VAL A 20 12.30 -14.77 -7.28
N VAL A 21 13.12 -14.38 -8.24
CA VAL A 21 12.79 -13.33 -9.20
C VAL A 21 11.88 -13.91 -10.28
N PRO A 22 10.74 -13.28 -10.59
CA PRO A 22 9.86 -13.78 -11.63
C PRO A 22 10.60 -13.86 -12.96
N ALA A 23 10.29 -14.90 -13.74
CA ALA A 23 10.85 -15.07 -15.07
C ALA A 23 10.40 -13.90 -15.97
N GLY A 24 11.34 -13.03 -16.35
CA GLY A 24 11.08 -11.83 -17.14
C GLY A 24 11.58 -10.52 -16.50
N TRP A 25 11.97 -10.54 -15.23
CA TRP A 25 12.56 -9.37 -14.55
C TRP A 25 14.01 -9.15 -14.97
N ASP A 26 14.29 -8.14 -15.81
CA ASP A 26 15.65 -7.65 -16.12
C ASP A 26 15.90 -6.28 -15.43
N PRO A 27 16.84 -6.19 -14.48
CA PRO A 27 17.19 -4.94 -13.81
C PRO A 27 18.05 -3.97 -14.66
N ARG A 28 18.37 -4.30 -15.92
CA ARG A 28 19.26 -3.50 -16.78
C ARG A 28 18.49 -2.73 -17.85
N TRP A 29 18.02 -1.53 -17.48
CA TRP A 29 17.62 -0.54 -18.48
C TRP A 29 18.82 -0.13 -19.34
N SER A 30 18.74 -0.44 -20.65
CA SER A 30 19.59 0.13 -21.69
C SER A 30 18.70 0.99 -22.60
N SER A 31 19.08 2.24 -22.76
CA SER A 31 18.42 3.23 -23.60
C SER A 31 18.47 2.86 -25.09
N GLY A 32 17.29 2.88 -25.72
CA GLY A 32 17.10 3.24 -27.13
C GLY A 32 16.76 2.11 -28.11
N ALA A 33 15.49 2.05 -28.52
CA ALA A 33 15.06 2.13 -29.93
C ALA A 33 13.51 2.07 -30.02
N ALA A 34 12.95 2.92 -30.88
CA ALA A 34 11.53 3.18 -31.11
C ALA A 34 10.59 1.96 -31.22
N GLY A 35 9.43 2.08 -30.55
CA GLY A 35 8.20 1.32 -30.84
C GLY A 35 7.60 0.61 -29.62
N CYS A 36 6.40 1.06 -29.20
CA CYS A 36 5.58 0.61 -28.06
C CYS A 36 5.96 1.25 -26.71
N GLU A 37 5.14 2.20 -26.24
CA GLU A 37 5.09 2.51 -24.80
C GLU A 37 4.83 1.19 -24.08
N THR A 38 5.77 0.78 -23.24
CA THR A 38 5.70 -0.45 -22.48
C THR A 38 4.57 -0.32 -21.47
N GLY A 39 3.49 -1.09 -21.67
CA GLY A 39 2.28 -1.11 -20.82
C GLY A 39 2.63 -1.33 -19.36
N ARG A 40 2.70 -0.23 -18.62
CA ARG A 40 2.89 -0.20 -17.18
C ARG A 40 1.69 0.47 -16.57
N VAL A 41 1.28 -0.07 -15.43
CA VAL A 41 0.19 0.43 -14.62
C VAL A 41 0.72 0.84 -13.26
N ARG A 42 0.33 2.04 -12.82
CA ARG A 42 0.56 2.49 -11.46
C ARG A 42 -0.49 1.85 -10.56
N ILE A 43 0.00 1.21 -9.50
CA ILE A 43 -0.83 0.55 -8.50
C ILE A 43 -0.61 1.18 -7.12
N TYR A 44 -1.69 1.22 -6.35
CA TYR A 44 -1.76 1.77 -5.00
C TYR A 44 -2.06 0.63 -4.06
N LEU A 45 -1.09 0.28 -3.21
CA LEU A 45 -1.11 -0.88 -2.33
C LEU A 45 -1.39 -0.41 -0.89
N PRO A 46 -2.59 -0.70 -0.34
CA PRO A 46 -2.92 -0.40 1.05
C PRO A 46 -1.98 -1.11 2.02
N SER A 47 -1.61 -0.45 3.12
CA SER A 47 -0.71 -0.99 4.13
C SER A 47 -0.90 -0.26 5.48
N THR A 48 -0.21 -0.75 6.50
CA THR A 48 -0.03 -0.08 7.81
C THR A 48 1.45 0.21 8.05
N LEU A 49 1.78 1.03 9.05
CA LEU A 49 3.18 1.26 9.45
C LEU A 49 3.86 0.00 10.01
N ASN A 50 3.12 -0.88 10.69
CA ASN A 50 3.64 -2.18 11.13
C ASN A 50 3.98 -3.08 9.93
N ALA A 51 3.10 -3.15 8.93
CA ALA A 51 3.38 -3.87 7.69
C ALA A 51 4.56 -3.25 6.94
N ALA A 52 4.64 -1.91 6.88
CA ALA A 52 5.73 -1.18 6.24
C ALA A 52 7.10 -1.47 6.86
N ARG A 53 7.17 -1.68 8.18
CA ARG A 53 8.39 -2.17 8.84
C ARG A 53 8.85 -3.51 8.30
N SER A 54 7.91 -4.43 8.09
CA SER A 54 8.20 -5.75 7.49
C SER A 54 8.61 -5.63 6.02
N VAL A 55 8.00 -4.70 5.27
CA VAL A 55 8.40 -4.37 3.90
C VAL A 55 9.83 -3.85 3.85
N TRP A 56 10.21 -2.95 4.74
CA TRP A 56 11.56 -2.41 4.82
C TRP A 56 12.61 -3.50 5.09
N GLU A 57 12.31 -4.44 5.99
CA GLU A 57 13.23 -5.53 6.34
C GLU A 57 13.35 -6.60 5.25
N SER A 58 12.26 -6.90 4.55
CA SER A 58 12.21 -7.93 3.51
C SER A 58 12.56 -7.41 2.10
N GLY A 59 12.38 -6.11 1.85
CA GLY A 59 12.49 -5.49 0.54
C GLY A 59 11.35 -5.83 -0.43
N GLN A 60 10.19 -6.26 0.08
CA GLN A 60 9.05 -6.65 -0.73
C GLN A 60 7.73 -6.23 -0.08
N VAL A 61 6.83 -5.61 -0.87
CA VAL A 61 5.44 -5.40 -0.46
C VAL A 61 4.68 -6.71 -0.66
N PRO A 62 3.92 -7.20 0.33
CA PRO A 62 3.16 -8.45 0.18
C PRO A 62 2.20 -8.43 -1.00
N ALA A 63 1.96 -9.60 -1.59
CA ALA A 63 0.89 -9.82 -2.56
C ALA A 63 -0.48 -9.50 -1.93
N GLY A 64 -1.44 -9.06 -2.72
CA GLY A 64 -2.78 -8.75 -2.24
C GLY A 64 -3.57 -7.84 -3.16
N THR A 65 -4.64 -7.28 -2.60
CA THR A 65 -5.46 -6.27 -3.27
C THR A 65 -4.71 -4.95 -3.37
N GLY A 66 -4.77 -4.34 -4.54
CA GLY A 66 -4.36 -2.96 -4.78
C GLY A 66 -5.43 -2.20 -5.52
N PHE A 67 -5.13 -0.95 -5.86
CA PHE A 67 -6.01 -0.08 -6.64
C PHE A 67 -5.25 0.51 -7.81
N ALA A 68 -5.91 0.66 -8.95
CA ALA A 68 -5.35 1.22 -10.17
C ALA A 68 -6.43 1.88 -11.01
N VAL A 69 -6.03 2.69 -11.98
CA VAL A 69 -6.97 3.31 -12.94
C VAL A 69 -7.45 2.24 -13.94
N THR A 70 -8.46 1.46 -13.54
CA THR A 70 -9.04 0.41 -14.36
C THR A 70 -9.92 0.99 -15.49
N PRO A 71 -10.26 0.20 -16.52
CA PRO A 71 -11.23 0.62 -17.52
C PRO A 71 -12.60 1.01 -16.93
N ALA A 72 -13.10 0.26 -15.93
CA ALA A 72 -14.38 0.54 -15.29
C ALA A 72 -14.34 1.85 -14.48
N LEU A 73 -13.22 2.14 -13.81
CA LEU A 73 -13.03 3.41 -13.11
C LEU A 73 -12.97 4.58 -14.10
N ARG A 74 -12.22 4.44 -15.20
CA ARG A 74 -12.14 5.46 -16.24
C ARG A 74 -13.51 5.74 -16.88
N GLU A 75 -14.32 4.72 -17.09
CA GLU A 75 -15.69 4.90 -17.61
C GLU A 75 -16.59 5.64 -16.61
N TRP A 76 -16.47 5.33 -15.30
CA TRP A 76 -17.22 6.02 -14.26
C TRP A 76 -16.86 7.51 -14.17
N TYR A 77 -15.57 7.81 -14.28
CA TYR A 77 -15.04 9.17 -14.32
C TYR A 77 -14.89 9.68 -15.76
N ALA A 78 -15.75 9.29 -16.70
CA ALA A 78 -15.64 9.67 -18.11
C ALA A 78 -15.70 11.18 -18.38
N GLN A 79 -16.10 12.00 -17.40
CA GLN A 79 -16.05 13.46 -17.48
C GLN A 79 -14.70 14.04 -17.03
N SER A 80 -13.86 13.25 -16.37
CA SER A 80 -12.50 13.59 -16.02
C SER A 80 -11.60 13.37 -17.23
N GLU A 81 -10.90 14.42 -17.62
CA GLU A 81 -9.95 14.40 -18.74
C GLU A 81 -8.49 14.30 -18.25
N SER A 82 -8.26 14.22 -16.92
CA SER A 82 -6.93 14.23 -16.33
C SER A 82 -6.60 12.89 -15.66
N GLU A 83 -5.42 12.34 -16.00
CA GLU A 83 -4.91 11.14 -15.34
C GLU A 83 -4.72 11.37 -13.83
N GLU A 84 -4.32 12.59 -13.46
CA GLU A 84 -4.09 13.00 -12.07
C GLU A 84 -5.34 12.89 -11.20
N GLU A 85 -6.53 13.24 -11.73
CA GLU A 85 -7.79 13.07 -10.99
C GLU A 85 -8.13 11.59 -10.78
N LEU A 86 -7.87 10.75 -11.78
CA LEU A 86 -8.11 9.31 -11.66
C LEU A 86 -7.13 8.67 -10.67
N GLU A 87 -5.85 9.06 -10.72
CA GLU A 87 -4.80 8.66 -9.78
C GLU A 87 -5.13 9.08 -8.34
N TYR A 88 -5.70 10.27 -8.16
CA TYR A 88 -6.17 10.75 -6.86
C TYR A 88 -7.37 9.94 -6.35
N ALA A 89 -8.33 9.59 -7.22
CA ALA A 89 -9.46 8.74 -6.83
C ALA A 89 -9.01 7.34 -6.34
N VAL A 90 -8.07 6.70 -7.05
CA VAL A 90 -7.56 5.38 -6.65
C VAL A 90 -6.65 5.43 -5.42
N LEU A 91 -5.95 6.54 -5.19
CA LEU A 91 -5.22 6.76 -3.94
C LEU A 91 -6.18 6.78 -2.75
N HIS A 92 -7.32 7.45 -2.87
CA HIS A 92 -8.33 7.50 -1.83
C HIS A 92 -8.99 6.15 -1.58
N ASP A 93 -9.33 5.41 -2.64
CA ASP A 93 -9.81 4.03 -2.52
C ASP A 93 -8.79 3.15 -1.75
N ALA A 94 -7.50 3.28 -2.06
CA ALA A 94 -6.43 2.57 -1.37
C ALA A 94 -6.26 3.00 0.09
N ALA A 95 -6.35 4.31 0.37
CA ALA A 95 -6.27 4.84 1.73
C ALA A 95 -7.45 4.35 2.59
N ARG A 96 -8.66 4.32 2.02
CA ARG A 96 -9.85 3.73 2.67
C ARG A 96 -9.65 2.24 2.94
N ALA A 97 -9.07 1.50 2.00
CA ALA A 97 -8.76 0.09 2.20
C ALA A 97 -7.73 -0.15 3.33
N SER A 98 -6.80 0.79 3.56
CA SER A 98 -5.87 0.72 4.70
C SER A 98 -6.58 0.76 6.06
N LEU A 99 -7.79 1.34 6.16
CA LEU A 99 -8.58 1.32 7.41
C LEU A 99 -8.94 -0.10 7.85
N ARG A 100 -9.24 -1.00 6.90
CA ARG A 100 -9.51 -2.42 7.20
C ARG A 100 -8.28 -3.14 7.74
N LEU A 101 -7.10 -2.74 7.28
CA LEU A 101 -5.83 -3.27 7.79
C LEU A 101 -5.51 -2.71 9.19
N LEU A 102 -5.88 -1.46 9.47
CA LEU A 102 -5.74 -0.84 10.79
C LEU A 102 -6.72 -1.42 11.82
N ASP A 103 -7.96 -1.69 11.42
CA ASP A 103 -8.94 -2.41 12.26
C ASP A 103 -8.41 -3.80 12.66
N ALA A 104 -7.84 -4.52 11.69
CA ALA A 104 -7.25 -5.84 11.91
C ALA A 104 -5.95 -5.83 12.74
N ASP A 105 -5.27 -4.68 12.86
CA ASP A 105 -4.05 -4.49 13.65
C ASP A 105 -4.17 -3.29 14.61
N PRO A 106 -4.85 -3.45 15.76
CA PRO A 106 -5.02 -2.38 16.74
C PRO A 106 -3.71 -1.85 17.36
N ALA A 107 -2.59 -2.57 17.16
CA ALA A 107 -1.27 -2.16 17.64
C ALA A 107 -0.52 -1.29 16.61
N ALA A 108 -1.01 -1.18 15.37
CA ALA A 108 -0.46 -0.26 14.39
C ALA A 108 -0.74 1.20 14.81
N PRO A 109 0.21 2.12 14.57
CA PRO A 109 -0.10 3.54 14.63
C PRO A 109 -1.29 3.85 13.70
N ARG A 110 -2.26 4.63 14.18
CA ARG A 110 -3.51 4.93 13.46
C ARG A 110 -3.28 5.97 12.35
N ARG A 111 -2.58 5.52 11.31
CA ARG A 111 -2.23 6.28 10.10
C ARG A 111 -2.44 5.36 8.90
N ARG A 112 -3.24 5.78 7.92
CA ARG A 112 -3.36 5.11 6.63
C ARG A 112 -2.02 5.22 5.93
N LEU A 113 -1.56 4.11 5.36
CA LEU A 113 -0.35 4.07 4.55
C LEU A 113 -0.68 3.42 3.20
N VAL A 114 -0.18 3.99 2.11
CA VAL A 114 -0.32 3.44 0.76
C VAL A 114 1.04 3.46 0.08
N PHE A 115 1.48 2.32 -0.43
CA PHE A 115 2.63 2.24 -1.33
C PHE A 115 2.18 2.47 -2.76
N VAL A 116 2.93 3.25 -3.53
CA VAL A 116 2.68 3.45 -4.96
C VAL A 116 3.78 2.76 -5.74
N ALA A 117 3.41 1.84 -6.63
CA ALA A 117 4.35 1.08 -7.44
C ALA A 117 3.95 1.05 -8.91
N ASP A 118 4.94 0.97 -9.79
CA ASP A 118 4.71 0.82 -11.24
C ASP A 118 5.00 -0.63 -11.66
N LEU A 119 3.98 -1.37 -12.10
CA LEU A 119 4.09 -2.76 -12.56
C LEU A 119 3.84 -2.87 -14.07
N ALA A 120 4.08 -4.04 -14.66
CA ALA A 120 3.61 -4.30 -16.02
C ALA A 120 2.11 -4.56 -16.03
N ASP A 121 1.39 -4.15 -17.07
CA ASP A 121 -0.08 -4.32 -17.14
C ASP A 121 -0.51 -5.79 -17.00
N GLY A 122 0.28 -6.72 -17.55
CA GLY A 122 0.01 -8.16 -17.50
C GLY A 122 0.24 -8.79 -16.12
N ASP A 123 0.89 -8.08 -15.20
CA ASP A 123 1.16 -8.51 -13.83
C ASP A 123 0.04 -8.13 -12.85
N VAL A 124 -0.99 -7.41 -13.32
CA VAL A 124 -2.07 -6.87 -12.50
C VAL A 124 -3.41 -7.39 -13.01
N ARG A 125 -4.19 -8.00 -12.12
CA ARG A 125 -5.50 -8.55 -12.45
C ARG A 125 -6.63 -7.66 -11.94
N VAL A 126 -7.43 -7.11 -12.84
CA VAL A 126 -8.63 -6.32 -12.46
C VAL A 126 -9.65 -7.18 -11.70
N ARG A 127 -10.26 -6.59 -10.66
CA ARG A 127 -11.31 -7.19 -9.81
C ARG A 127 -12.65 -6.49 -10.04
N ASP A 128 -13.31 -6.84 -11.15
CA ASP A 128 -14.64 -6.29 -11.50
C ASP A 128 -15.76 -6.67 -10.52
N ASP A 129 -15.49 -7.62 -9.60
CA ASP A 129 -16.40 -8.06 -8.55
C ASP A 129 -16.28 -7.25 -7.23
N LEU A 130 -15.32 -6.32 -7.17
CA LEU A 130 -15.06 -5.43 -6.03
C LEU A 130 -15.29 -3.96 -6.44
N GLU A 131 -14.59 -3.02 -5.78
CA GLU A 131 -14.59 -1.61 -6.15
C GLU A 131 -14.05 -1.39 -7.56
N ARG A 132 -14.51 -0.32 -8.24
CA ARG A 132 -14.14 -0.05 -9.64
C ARG A 132 -12.63 0.04 -9.87
N GLY A 133 -11.88 0.58 -8.92
CA GLY A 133 -10.42 0.67 -9.00
C GLY A 133 -9.68 -0.60 -8.56
N ALA A 134 -10.37 -1.62 -8.04
CA ALA A 134 -9.73 -2.75 -7.40
C ALA A 134 -9.00 -3.65 -8.39
N VAL A 135 -7.78 -4.03 -8.01
CA VAL A 135 -6.93 -4.97 -8.70
C VAL A 135 -6.32 -5.97 -7.72
N GLU A 136 -5.77 -7.05 -8.24
CA GLU A 136 -5.06 -8.06 -7.47
C GLU A 136 -3.67 -8.28 -8.05
N VAL A 137 -2.68 -8.32 -7.15
CA VAL A 137 -1.29 -8.67 -7.44
C VAL A 137 -0.99 -9.95 -6.69
N ASP A 138 -0.66 -11.03 -7.40
CA ASP A 138 -0.51 -12.38 -6.86
C ASP A 138 0.93 -12.73 -6.46
N PHE A 139 1.84 -11.77 -6.54
CA PHE A 139 3.25 -11.91 -6.15
C PHE A 139 3.71 -10.76 -5.24
N PRO A 140 4.74 -10.99 -4.40
CA PRO A 140 5.36 -9.93 -3.62
C PRO A 140 6.00 -8.88 -4.53
N VAL A 141 5.53 -7.63 -4.46
CA VAL A 141 6.03 -6.52 -5.27
C VAL A 141 7.43 -6.13 -4.77
N PRO A 142 8.45 -6.14 -5.63
CA PRO A 142 9.80 -5.78 -5.21
C PRO A 142 9.88 -4.30 -4.85
N TRP A 143 10.65 -3.97 -3.81
CA TRP A 143 10.85 -2.57 -3.37
C TRP A 143 11.32 -1.64 -4.49
N SER A 144 12.08 -2.16 -5.45
CA SER A 144 12.53 -1.40 -6.63
C SER A 144 11.40 -0.91 -7.54
N ALA A 145 10.19 -1.46 -7.42
CA ALA A 145 9.01 -1.00 -8.16
C ALA A 145 8.26 0.12 -7.42
N VAL A 146 8.52 0.34 -6.12
CA VAL A 146 7.87 1.37 -5.32
C VAL A 146 8.49 2.73 -5.66
N GLY A 147 7.64 3.65 -6.12
CA GLY A 147 8.03 5.01 -6.51
C GLY A 147 7.65 6.08 -5.49
N ALA A 148 6.66 5.82 -4.63
CA ALA A 148 6.21 6.75 -3.60
C ALA A 148 5.49 6.04 -2.44
N ILE A 149 5.33 6.78 -1.35
CA ILE A 149 4.58 6.38 -0.16
C ILE A 149 3.65 7.54 0.17
N HIS A 150 2.38 7.24 0.43
CA HIS A 150 1.43 8.18 0.99
C HIS A 150 1.10 7.76 2.42
N VAL A 151 1.13 8.70 3.37
CA VAL A 151 0.79 8.42 4.76
C VAL A 151 0.13 9.63 5.42
N ASP A 152 -0.81 9.39 6.33
CA ASP A 152 -1.39 10.45 7.16
C ASP A 152 -0.32 11.20 7.97
N ASP A 153 -0.56 12.49 8.23
CA ASP A 153 0.31 13.30 9.09
C ASP A 153 0.34 12.72 10.51
N GLY A 154 1.54 12.38 10.98
CA GLY A 154 1.74 11.78 12.30
C GLY A 154 1.82 12.79 13.44
N ASP A 155 1.98 14.08 13.12
CA ASP A 155 2.09 15.16 14.09
C ASP A 155 0.76 15.90 14.30
N ASP A 156 -0.27 15.59 13.51
CA ASP A 156 -1.61 16.16 13.62
C ASP A 156 -2.55 15.23 14.41
N GLY A 157 -2.89 15.63 15.65
CA GLY A 157 -3.77 14.87 16.52
C GLY A 157 -5.20 14.70 15.97
N GLU A 158 -5.72 15.67 15.21
CA GLU A 158 -7.07 15.58 14.63
C GLU A 158 -7.13 14.49 13.55
N VAL A 159 -6.08 14.39 12.73
CA VAL A 159 -5.92 13.32 11.74
C VAL A 159 -5.86 11.96 12.43
N LEU A 160 -5.03 11.82 13.47
CA LEU A 160 -4.86 10.54 14.17
C LEU A 160 -6.15 10.08 14.85
N ASP A 161 -6.89 10.99 15.49
CA ASP A 161 -8.17 10.68 16.13
C ASP A 161 -9.22 10.25 15.09
N ALA A 162 -9.32 10.97 13.95
CA ALA A 162 -10.23 10.63 12.87
C ALA A 162 -9.92 9.28 12.21
N VAL A 163 -8.64 8.97 11.98
CA VAL A 163 -8.20 7.68 11.42
C VAL A 163 -8.47 6.55 12.40
N ALA A 164 -8.26 6.77 13.70
CA ALA A 164 -8.59 5.79 14.74
C ALA A 164 -10.10 5.49 14.75
N GLU A 165 -10.93 6.53 14.76
CA GLU A 165 -12.39 6.38 14.76
C GLU A 165 -12.89 5.70 13.49
N ALA A 166 -12.39 6.11 12.32
CA ALA A 166 -12.76 5.50 11.04
C ALA A 166 -12.34 4.03 10.95
N ALA A 167 -11.15 3.68 11.43
CA ALA A 167 -10.71 2.30 11.46
C ALA A 167 -11.60 1.44 12.37
N ASP A 168 -12.01 1.93 13.54
CA ASP A 168 -12.87 1.19 14.45
C ASP A 168 -14.32 1.00 13.91
N HIS A 169 -14.74 1.78 12.90
CA HIS A 169 -16.08 1.72 12.30
C HIS A 169 -16.12 1.13 10.88
N ILE A 170 -14.96 0.86 10.24
CA ILE A 170 -14.92 0.45 8.82
C ILE A 170 -15.72 -0.84 8.55
N VAL A 171 -15.66 -1.81 9.47
CA VAL A 171 -16.39 -3.08 9.32
C VAL A 171 -17.89 -2.87 9.45
N GLU A 172 -18.35 -1.99 10.35
CA GLU A 172 -19.78 -1.67 10.47
C GLU A 172 -20.28 -0.93 9.23
N ALA A 173 -19.49 0.00 8.69
CA ALA A 173 -19.79 0.69 7.44
C ALA A 173 -19.93 -0.30 6.27
N ASP A 174 -19.02 -1.27 6.15
CA ASP A 174 -19.07 -2.33 5.13
C ASP A 174 -20.31 -3.21 5.24
N LEU A 175 -20.84 -3.38 6.45
CA LEU A 175 -22.06 -4.14 6.74
C LEU A 175 -23.33 -3.29 6.58
N GLY A 176 -23.21 -2.03 6.15
CA GLY A 176 -24.31 -1.13 5.83
C GLY A 176 -24.74 -0.20 6.97
N GLY A 177 -23.91 0.01 7.99
CA GLY A 177 -24.17 1.00 9.03
C GLY A 177 -24.01 2.42 8.50
N GLU A 178 -25.09 3.20 8.43
CA GLU A 178 -25.07 4.56 7.89
C GLU A 178 -24.26 5.54 8.74
N ASP A 179 -24.39 5.46 10.07
CA ASP A 179 -23.62 6.30 11.01
C ASP A 179 -22.12 5.97 10.92
N ALA A 180 -21.78 4.67 10.88
CA ALA A 180 -20.42 4.21 10.68
C ALA A 180 -19.85 4.67 9.33
N ALA A 181 -20.64 4.60 8.26
CA ALA A 181 -20.23 5.10 6.95
C ALA A 181 -19.94 6.60 6.97
N PHE A 182 -20.78 7.40 7.64
CA PHE A 182 -20.52 8.84 7.82
C PHE A 182 -19.20 9.11 8.56
N THR A 183 -18.91 8.37 9.63
CA THR A 183 -17.63 8.46 10.35
C THR A 183 -16.46 8.10 9.45
N VAL A 184 -16.54 6.99 8.71
CA VAL A 184 -15.48 6.58 7.77
C VAL A 184 -15.26 7.62 6.68
N ASP A 185 -16.32 8.16 6.08
CA ASP A 185 -16.22 9.14 4.99
C ASP A 185 -15.58 10.46 5.46
N SER A 186 -15.70 10.80 6.74
CA SER A 186 -15.10 12.01 7.30
C SER A 186 -13.57 12.04 7.21
N VAL A 187 -12.91 10.86 7.26
CA VAL A 187 -11.45 10.77 7.21
C VAL A 187 -10.89 11.03 5.81
N GLU A 188 -11.73 10.94 4.77
CA GLU A 188 -11.34 11.29 3.40
C GLU A 188 -11.04 12.79 3.24
N GLY A 189 -11.51 13.63 4.17
CA GLY A 189 -11.16 15.05 4.21
C GLY A 189 -9.72 15.35 4.63
N PHE A 190 -9.00 14.35 5.18
CA PHE A 190 -7.59 14.49 5.53
C PHE A 190 -6.70 13.94 4.41
N GLU A 191 -5.86 14.81 3.86
CA GLU A 191 -4.93 14.49 2.78
C GLU A 191 -3.73 13.67 3.29
N LEU A 192 -3.33 12.66 2.53
CA LEU A 192 -2.12 11.90 2.82
C LEU A 192 -0.89 12.67 2.30
N LEU A 193 0.12 12.78 3.16
CA LEU A 193 1.42 13.34 2.80
C LEU A 193 2.17 12.39 1.86
N TRP A 194 2.89 12.96 0.88
CA TRP A 194 3.74 12.23 -0.05
C TRP A 194 5.18 12.13 0.46
N PHE A 195 5.77 10.95 0.35
CA PHE A 195 7.17 10.67 0.68
C PHE A 195 7.82 9.85 -0.42
N ALA A 196 9.12 10.07 -0.61
CA ALA A 196 9.94 9.24 -1.46
C ALA A 196 10.27 7.91 -0.74
N PRO A 197 10.51 6.80 -1.47
CA PRO A 197 10.76 5.49 -0.85
C PRO A 197 11.91 5.51 0.16
N GLN A 198 12.99 6.27 -0.09
CA GLN A 198 14.13 6.36 0.83
C GLN A 198 13.80 7.00 2.19
N GLU A 199 12.67 7.68 2.32
CA GLU A 199 12.22 8.33 3.56
C GLU A 199 11.42 7.37 4.45
N LEU A 200 11.10 6.15 3.98
CA LEU A 200 10.38 5.16 4.79
C LEU A 200 11.01 4.96 6.19
N PRO A 201 12.34 4.85 6.37
CA PRO A 201 12.94 4.68 7.70
C PRO A 201 12.62 5.80 8.69
N ASP A 202 12.37 7.02 8.21
CA ASP A 202 12.02 8.16 9.05
C ASP A 202 10.55 8.13 9.51
N LEU A 203 9.72 7.30 8.85
CA LEU A 203 8.30 7.09 9.19
C LEU A 203 8.06 5.96 10.20
N LEU A 204 9.03 5.06 10.42
CA LEU A 204 8.90 3.77 11.14
C LEU A 204 9.26 3.82 12.62
#